data_AF-A0A0U3NLM8-F1
#
_entry.id   AF-A0A0U3NLM8-F1
#
_cell.length_a   1.000
_cell.length_b   1.000
_cell.length_c   1.000
_cell.angle_alpha   90.00
_cell.angle_beta   90.00
_cell.angle_gamma   90.00
#
_symmetry.space_group_name_H-M   'P 1'
#
loop_
_entity.id
_entity.type
_entity.pdbx_description
1 polymer ?
#
loop_
_entity_poly.entity_id
_entity_poly.type
_entity_poly.pdbx_seq_one_letter_code
_entity_poly.pdbx_strand_id
1 'polypeptide(L)' 'MSLESFFNWFTDELQYVLFIVVLVLLLVAVAKRAWIFAVGVLIAGAFIGIFVLNPDSILALSEWFSDKLNIGGD' A
#
# COMPACT_ATOMS: atom_id res chain seq x y z
N MET A 1 9.42 -20.69 -16.17
CA MET A 1 9.24 -19.24 -15.98
C MET A 1 10.53 -18.72 -15.36
N SER A 2 11.09 -17.62 -15.87
CA SER A 2 12.19 -16.96 -15.17
C SER A 2 11.68 -16.36 -13.85
N LEU A 3 12.56 -16.20 -12.88
CA LEU A 3 12.25 -15.57 -11.58
C LEU A 3 11.66 -14.16 -11.79
N GLU A 4 12.20 -13.42 -12.75
CA GLU A 4 11.73 -12.10 -13.17
C GLU A 4 10.30 -12.14 -13.72
N SER A 5 9.97 -13.12 -14.56
CA SER A 5 8.61 -13.28 -15.10
C SER A 5 7.59 -13.66 -14.02
N PHE A 6 8.01 -14.38 -12.98
CA PHE A 6 7.15 -14.68 -11.83
C PHE A 6 6.91 -13.45 -10.96
N PHE A 7 7.95 -12.64 -10.72
CA PHE A 7 7.82 -11.38 -9.97
C PHE A 7 6.92 -10.37 -10.68
N ASN A 8 7.05 -10.21 -12.00
CA ASN A 8 6.19 -9.31 -12.76
C ASN A 8 4.72 -9.74 -12.67
N TRP A 9 4.42 -11.03 -12.87
CA TRP A 9 3.07 -11.56 -12.69
C TRP A 9 2.56 -11.36 -11.26
N PHE A 10 3.38 -11.64 -10.25
CA PHE A 10 3.01 -11.48 -8.85
C PHE A 10 2.66 -10.02 -8.52
N THR A 11 3.42 -9.07 -9.04
CA THR A 11 3.19 -7.63 -8.80
C THR A 11 1.88 -7.16 -9.42
N ASP A 12 1.60 -7.63 -10.64
CA ASP A 12 0.32 -7.35 -11.34
C ASP A 12 -0.88 -7.90 -10.55
N GLU A 13 -0.81 -9.16 -10.11
CA GLU A 13 -1.89 -9.78 -9.32
C GLU A 13 -2.08 -9.10 -7.96
N LEU A 14 -0.98 -8.69 -7.32
CA LEU A 14 -1.01 -8.07 -6.00
C LEU A 14 -1.79 -6.75 -6.02
N GLN A 15 -1.74 -6.02 -7.15
CA GLN A 15 -2.52 -4.80 -7.35
C GLN A 15 -4.03 -5.07 -7.36
N TYR A 16 -4.47 -6.11 -8.08
CA TYR A 16 -5.88 -6.50 -8.12
C TYR A 16 -6.37 -7.00 -6.76
N VAL A 17 -5.57 -7.83 -6.08
CA VAL A 17 -5.90 -8.35 -4.75
C VAL A 17 -6.07 -7.20 -3.75
N LEU A 18 -5.19 -6.20 -3.77
CA LEU A 18 -5.29 -5.05 -2.87
C LEU A 18 -6.57 -4.25 -3.09
N PHE A 19 -6.93 -4.03 -4.35
CA PHE A 19 -8.16 -3.32 -4.70
C PHE A 19 -9.40 -4.07 -4.23
N ILE A 20 -9.44 -5.39 -4.44
CA ILE A 20 -10.54 -6.25 -3.97
C ILE A 20 -10.66 -6.20 -2.44
N VAL A 21 -9.54 -6.31 -1.71
CA VAL A 21 -9.55 -6.26 -0.24
C VAL A 21 -10.08 -4.93 0.27
N VAL A 22 -9.63 -3.80 -0.31
CA VAL A 22 -10.13 -2.46 0.07
C VAL A 22 -11.63 -2.36 -0.17
N LEU A 23 -12.12 -2.82 -1.33
CA LEU A 23 -13.56 -2.80 -1.64
C LEU A 23 -14.37 -3.64 -0.64
N VAL A 24 -13.93 -4.86 -0.32
CA VAL A 24 -14.61 -5.73 0.64
C VAL A 24 -14.64 -5.09 2.02
N LEU A 25 -13.51 -4.53 2.48
CA LEU A 25 -13.44 -3.86 3.78
C LEU A 25 -14.34 -2.62 3.84
N LEU A 26 -14.45 -1.85 2.75
CA LEU A 26 -15.37 -0.73 2.65
C LEU A 26 -16.83 -1.18 2.70
N LEU A 27 -17.20 -2.24 1.99
CA LEU A 27 -18.55 -2.82 2.06
C LEU A 27 -18.91 -3.26 3.48
N VAL A 28 -17.99 -3.92 4.18
CA VAL A 28 -18.16 -4.31 5.59
C VAL A 28 -18.28 -3.08 6.49
N ALA A 29 -17.46 -2.06 6.26
CA ALA A 29 -17.48 -0.82 7.04
C ALA A 29 -18.83 -0.09 6.90
N VAL A 30 -19.36 0.01 5.68
CA VAL A 30 -20.67 0.59 5.41
C VAL A 30 -21.78 -0.24 6.05
N ALA A 31 -21.75 -1.57 5.90
CA ALA A 31 -22.74 -2.47 6.49
C ALA A 31 -22.82 -2.34 8.03
N LYS A 32 -21.66 -2.16 8.67
CA LYS A 32 -21.56 -1.96 10.13
C LYS A 32 -21.68 -0.50 10.57
N ARG A 33 -21.90 0.44 9.63
CA ARG A 33 -21.87 1.90 9.87
C ARG A 33 -20.60 2.37 10.60
N ALA A 34 -19.49 1.67 10.39
CA ALA A 34 -18.21 1.93 11.01
C ALA A 34 -17.41 2.94 10.18
N TRP A 35 -17.87 4.19 10.15
CA TRP A 35 -17.29 5.24 9.30
C TRP A 35 -15.82 5.55 9.62
N ILE A 36 -15.44 5.50 10.90
CA ILE A 36 -14.04 5.69 11.33
C ILE A 36 -13.15 4.58 10.74
N PHE A 37 -13.63 3.33 10.76
CA PHE A 37 -12.93 2.21 10.14
C PHE A 37 -12.85 2.37 8.60
N ALA A 38 -13.92 2.84 7.96
CA ALA A 38 -13.92 3.13 6.52
C ALA A 38 -12.84 4.16 6.14
N VAL A 39 -12.72 5.25 6.90
CA VAL A 39 -11.66 6.25 6.70
C VAL A 39 -10.27 5.63 6.89
N GLY A 40 -10.09 4.79 7.92
CA GLY A 40 -8.83 4.07 8.14
C GLY A 40 -8.46 3.15 6.96
N VAL A 41 -9.43 2.43 6.40
CA VAL A 41 -9.25 1.57 5.21
C VAL A 41 -8.88 2.40 3.98
N LEU A 42 -9.49 3.57 3.79
CA LEU A 42 -9.13 4.47 2.69
C LEU A 42 -7.71 5.02 2.83
N ILE A 43 -7.32 5.44 4.03
CA ILE A 43 -5.96 5.94 4.29
C ILE A 43 -4.93 4.83 4.07
N ALA A 44 -5.15 3.65 4.64
CA ALA A 44 -4.25 2.51 4.47
C ALA A 44 -4.19 2.06 3.00
N GLY A 45 -5.34 1.99 2.32
CA GLY A 45 -5.43 1.64 0.91
C GLY A 45 -4.72 2.64 0.01
N ALA A 46 -4.83 3.95 0.28
CA ALA A 46 -4.10 4.98 -0.44
C ALA A 46 -2.58 4.86 -0.22
N PHE A 47 -2.17 4.62 1.02
CA PHE A 47 -0.75 4.47 1.37
C PHE A 47 -0.12 3.27 0.66
N ILE A 48 -0.78 2.11 0.72
CA ILE A 48 -0.31 0.89 0.05
C ILE A 48 -0.42 1.03 -1.47
N GLY A 49 -1.49 1.65 -1.98
CA GLY A 49 -1.71 1.88 -3.40
C GLY A 49 -0.61 2.72 -4.05
N ILE A 50 -0.08 3.73 -3.34
CA ILE A 50 1.07 4.52 -3.81
C ILE A 50 2.30 3.63 -4.03
N PHE A 51 2.58 2.69 -3.13
CA PHE A 51 3.72 1.78 -3.27
C PHE A 51 3.54 0.73 -4.36
N VAL A 52 2.31 0.27 -4.57
CA VAL A 52 2.04 -0.69 -5.66
C VAL A 52 2.12 -0.01 -7.03
N LEU A 53 1.64 1.23 -7.15
CA LEU A 53 1.70 1.99 -8.41
C LEU A 53 3.09 2.53 -8.73
N ASN A 54 3.83 2.96 -7.70
CA ASN A 54 5.16 3.53 -7.82
C ASN A 54 6.06 2.90 -6.74
N PRO A 55 6.64 1.73 -7.01
CA PRO A 55 7.48 1.02 -6.03
C PRO A 55 8.70 1.84 -5.59
N ASP A 56 9.21 2.73 -6.46
CA ASP A 56 10.31 3.65 -6.14
C ASP A 56 9.96 4.65 -5.02
N SER A 57 8.67 4.86 -4.75
CA SER A 57 8.20 5.69 -3.62
C SER A 57 8.65 5.14 -2.26
N ILE A 58 8.96 3.83 -2.16
CA ILE A 58 9.56 3.23 -0.96
C ILE A 58 10.91 3.87 -0.66
N LEU A 59 11.73 4.10 -1.70
CA LEU A 59 13.05 4.70 -1.54
C LEU A 59 12.92 6.15 -1.05
N ALA A 60 12.03 6.94 -1.68
CA ALA A 60 11.76 8.31 -1.25
C ALA A 60 11.21 8.40 0.19
N LEU A 61 10.37 7.44 0.59
CA LEU A 61 9.88 7.36 1.98
C LEU A 61 11.02 7.01 2.95
N SER A 62 11.89 6.07 2.57
CA SER A 62 13.05 5.67 3.38
C SER A 62 14.08 6.79 3.54
N GLU A 63 14.28 7.61 2.50
CA GLU A 63 15.10 8.81 2.54
C GLU A 63 14.46 9.88 3.45
N TRP A 64 13.15 10.12 3.32
CA TRP A 64 12.43 11.04 4.21
C TRP A 64 12.47 10.60 5.68
N PHE A 65 12.30 9.31 5.95
CA PHE A 65 12.44 8.76 7.30
C PHE A 65 13.88 8.89 7.81
N SER A 66 14.90 8.64 6.98
CA SER A 66 16.31 8.79 7.38
C SER A 66 16.66 10.25 7.69
N ASP A 67 16.17 11.20 6.90
CA ASP A 67 16.30 12.66 7.13
C ASP A 67 15.61 13.09 8.43
N LYS A 68 14.39 12.59 8.69
CA LYS A 68 13.62 12.95 9.89
C LYS A 68 14.10 12.25 11.16
N LEU A 69 14.63 11.03 11.06
CA LEU A 69 15.13 10.25 12.20
C LEU A 69 16.64 10.45 12.44
N ASN A 70 17.34 11.22 11.60
CA ASN A 70 18.79 11.44 11.68
C ASN A 70 19.58 10.13 11.88
N ILE A 71 19.22 9.07 11.14
CA ILE A 71 19.83 7.72 11.26
C ILE A 71 21.26 7.66 10.68
N GLY A 72 21.85 8.80 10.35
CA GLY A 72 23.24 8.94 9.91
C GLY A 72 23.88 10.25 10.36
N GLY A 73 23.58 10.69 11.59
CA GLY A 73 24.17 11.91 12.14
C GLY A 73 25.70 11.87 12.12
N ASP A 74 26.28 12.79 11.35
CA ASP A 74 27.53 13.46 11.71
C ASP A 74 27.26 14.51 12.81
#